data_AF-A0A1X9MGW7-F1
#
_entry.id   AF-A0A1X9MGW7-F1
#
_cell.length_a   1.000
_cell.length_b   1.000
_cell.length_c   1.000
_cell.angle_alpha   90.00
_cell.angle_beta   90.00
_cell.angle_gamma   90.00
#
_symmetry.space_group_name_H-M   'P 1'
#
loop_
_entity.id
_entity.type
_entity.pdbx_description
1 polymer ?
#
loop_
_entity_poly.entity_id
_entity_poly.type
_entity_poly.pdbx_seq_one_letter_code
_entity_poly.pdbx_strand_id
1 'polypeptide(L)'
;MFLLYFIIVVSFIDTFSQLPIITPFSMSLGASSLLVGIIIAAYSLSNIFGNIFSGLLVDRVGAKRILCVGMIAVSLFLLLYAFVTTPKQLLMVRFLHGLAGDSSYQQLLLF
;
A
#
# COMPACT_ATOMS: atom_id res chain seq x y z
N MET A 1 10.30 -2.79 21.38
CA MET A 1 10.50 -1.49 20.69
C MET A 1 11.28 -1.64 19.39
N PHE A 2 12.43 -2.32 19.36
CA PHE A 2 13.21 -2.56 18.12
C PHE A 2 12.40 -3.12 16.94
N LEU A 3 11.54 -4.12 17.16
CA LEU A 3 10.70 -4.71 16.11
C LEU A 3 9.78 -3.70 15.42
N LEU A 4 9.20 -2.76 16.17
CA LEU A 4 8.31 -1.73 15.61
C LEU A 4 9.09 -0.77 14.70
N TYR A 5 10.28 -0.33 15.14
CA TYR A 5 11.15 0.50 14.32
C TYR A 5 11.57 -0.20 13.03
N PHE A 6 11.92 -1.49 13.11
CA PHE A 6 12.27 -2.28 11.93
C PHE A 6 11.12 -2.34 10.92
N ILE A 7 9.90 -2.63 11.39
CA ILE A 7 8.68 -2.67 10.56
C ILE A 7 8.46 -1.32 9.86
N ILE A 8 8.58 -0.21 10.58
CA ILE A 8 8.37 1.12 10.03
C ILE A 8 9.39 1.44 8.93
N VAL A 9 10.67 1.11 9.14
CA VAL A 9 11.73 1.34 8.13
C VAL A 9 11.45 0.54 6.87
N VAL A 10 11.04 -0.73 7.00
CA VAL A 10 10.70 -1.58 5.86
C VAL A 10 9.52 -1.01 5.07
N SER A 11 8.44 -0.60 5.75
CA SER A 11 7.29 0.04 5.10
C SER A 11 7.67 1.34 4.37
N PHE A 12 8.53 2.17 4.98
CA PHE A 12 9.02 3.38 4.33
C PHE A 12 9.77 3.08 3.03
N ILE A 13 10.67 2.09 3.06
CA ILE A 13 11.43 1.71 1.86
C ILE A 13 10.49 1.19 0.76
N ASP A 14 9.50 0.38 1.12
CA ASP A 14 8.51 -0.15 0.18
C ASP A 14 7.74 0.98 -0.52
N THR A 15 7.12 1.89 0.24
CA THR A 15 6.37 3.03 -0.30
C THR A 15 7.21 3.88 -1.27
N PHE A 16 8.45 4.22 -0.90
CA PHE A 16 9.32 5.05 -1.73
C PHE A 16 9.87 4.31 -2.95
N SER A 17 10.12 3.01 -2.83
CA SER A 17 10.56 2.19 -3.96
C SER A 17 9.49 2.09 -5.04
N GLN A 18 8.20 2.16 -4.69
CA GLN A 18 7.12 2.03 -5.66
C GLN A 18 6.97 3.28 -6.55
N LEU A 19 7.23 4.49 -6.03
CA LEU A 19 7.07 5.74 -6.78
C LEU A 19 7.69 5.73 -8.19
N PRO A 20 8.96 5.32 -8.39
CA PRO A 20 9.56 5.24 -9.72
C PRO A 20 9.16 3.98 -10.53
N ILE A 21 8.60 2.94 -9.90
CA ILE A 21 8.38 1.63 -10.53
C ILE A 21 6.98 1.53 -11.17
N ILE A 22 5.94 2.08 -10.53
CA ILE A 22 4.56 1.77 -10.92
C ILE A 22 4.17 2.35 -12.27
N THR A 23 4.64 3.55 -12.57
CA THR A 23 4.39 4.22 -13.84
C THR A 23 4.98 3.44 -15.02
N PRO A 24 6.29 3.11 -15.05
CA PRO A 24 6.85 2.29 -16.14
C PRO A 24 6.29 0.86 -16.16
N PHE A 25 6.01 0.25 -15.00
CA PHE A 25 5.38 -1.08 -14.96
C PHE A 25 3.99 -1.08 -15.60
N SER A 26 3.16 -0.09 -15.27
CA SER A 26 1.83 0.07 -15.87
C SER A 26 1.91 0.26 -17.39
N MET A 27 2.86 1.07 -17.85
CA MET A 27 3.11 1.26 -19.29
C MET A 27 3.61 -0.02 -19.97
N SER A 28 4.46 -0.81 -19.31
CA SER A 28 4.94 -2.09 -19.85
C SER A 28 3.83 -3.12 -20.05
N LEU A 29 2.75 -3.02 -19.28
CA LEU A 29 1.53 -3.82 -19.43
C LEU A 29 0.59 -3.27 -20.52
N GLY A 30 0.97 -2.18 -21.20
CA GLY A 30 0.16 -1.54 -22.25
C GLY A 30 -0.89 -0.56 -21.73
N ALA A 31 -0.75 -0.02 -20.51
CA ALA A 31 -1.68 0.99 -20.00
C ALA A 31 -1.54 2.32 -20.77
N SER A 32 -2.68 2.93 -21.11
CA SER A 32 -2.70 4.32 -21.59
C SER A 32 -2.34 5.29 -20.46
N SER A 33 -1.89 6.51 -20.80
CA SER A 33 -1.58 7.55 -19.82
C SER A 33 -2.73 7.84 -18.85
N LEU A 34 -3.96 7.87 -19.35
CA LEU A 34 -5.17 8.01 -18.52
C LEU A 34 -5.30 6.86 -17.52
N LEU A 35 -5.11 5.61 -17.97
CA LEU A 35 -5.24 4.44 -17.11
C LEU A 35 -4.12 4.37 -16.07
N VAL A 36 -2.90 4.79 -16.41
CA VAL A 36 -1.80 4.95 -15.43
C VAL A 36 -2.21 5.95 -14.33
N GLY A 37 -2.76 7.10 -14.73
CA GLY A 37 -3.28 8.09 -13.78
C GLY A 37 -4.36 7.51 -12.86
N ILE A 38 -5.30 6.73 -13.42
CA ILE A 38 -6.34 6.04 -12.65
C ILE A 38 -5.74 5.01 -11.69
N ILE A 39 -4.74 4.23 -12.11
CA ILE A 39 -4.06 3.23 -11.26
C ILE A 39 -3.42 3.89 -10.04
N ILE A 40 -2.73 5.02 -10.25
CA ILE A 40 -2.09 5.78 -9.17
C ILE A 40 -3.16 6.38 -8.26
N ALA A 41 -4.20 7.01 -8.83
CA ALA A 41 -5.28 7.63 -8.07
C ALA A 41 -6.09 6.60 -7.25
N ALA A 42 -6.33 5.41 -7.81
CA ALA A 42 -7.05 4.34 -7.13
C ALA A 42 -6.31 3.84 -5.89
N TYR A 43 -4.98 3.71 -5.96
CA TYR A 43 -4.16 3.41 -4.78
C TYR A 43 -4.27 4.51 -3.73
N SER A 44 -4.08 5.78 -4.11
CA SER A 44 -4.18 6.90 -3.16
C SER A 44 -5.55 6.98 -2.49
N LEU A 45 -6.63 6.81 -3.27
CA LEU A 45 -8.00 6.84 -2.77
C LEU A 45 -8.25 5.69 -1.79
N SER A 46 -7.92 4.46 -2.17
CA SER A 46 -8.07 3.29 -1.31
C SER A 46 -7.21 3.38 -0.05
N ASN A 47 -6.00 3.91 -0.15
CA ASN A 47 -5.11 4.13 1.01
C ASN A 47 -5.68 5.13 2.02
N ILE A 48 -6.38 6.18 1.57
CA ILE A 48 -7.08 7.10 2.49
C ILE A 48 -8.12 6.33 3.30
N PHE A 49 -8.95 5.51 2.64
CA PHE A 49 -9.95 4.70 3.34
C PHE A 49 -9.30 3.68 4.28
N GLY A 50 -8.28 2.94 3.80
CA GLY A 50 -7.54 1.96 4.60
C GLY A 50 -6.93 2.57 5.87
N ASN A 51 -6.37 3.77 5.77
CA ASN A 51 -5.82 4.49 6.91
C ASN A 51 -6.89 4.96 7.91
N ILE A 52 -8.05 5.46 7.44
CA ILE A 52 -9.16 5.84 8.33
C ILE A 52 -9.64 4.62 9.14
N PHE A 53 -9.88 3.48 8.47
CA PHE A 53 -10.31 2.26 9.15
C PHE A 53 -9.26 1.74 10.12
N SER A 54 -7.99 1.77 9.70
CA SER A 54 -6.87 1.33 10.54
C SER A 54 -6.73 2.21 11.79
N GLY A 55 -6.85 3.53 11.67
CA GLY A 55 -6.80 4.45 12.82
C GLY A 55 -7.88 4.16 13.85
N LEU A 56 -9.14 3.99 13.41
CA LEU A 56 -10.25 3.65 14.30
C LEU A 56 -10.06 2.29 14.99
N LEU A 57 -9.45 1.33 14.30
CA LEU A 57 -9.15 0.01 14.86
C LEU A 57 -7.96 0.07 15.83
N VAL A 58 -6.94 0.90 15.57
CA VAL A 58 -5.78 1.08 16.46
C VAL A 58 -6.24 1.53 17.84
N ASP A 59 -7.20 2.46 17.93
CA ASP A 59 -7.74 2.95 19.20
C ASP A 59 -8.41 1.84 20.04
N ARG A 60 -8.85 0.74 19.40
CA ARG A 60 -9.54 -0.38 20.07
C ARG A 60 -8.65 -1.58 20.37
N VAL A 61 -7.79 -1.98 19.43
CA VAL A 61 -6.98 -3.22 19.53
C VAL A 61 -5.48 -2.99 19.65
N GLY A 62 -5.03 -1.73 19.58
CA GLY A 62 -3.64 -1.33 19.76
C GLY A 62 -2.81 -1.38 18.49
N ALA A 63 -1.88 -0.43 18.37
CA ALA A 63 -1.07 -0.19 17.17
C ALA A 63 -0.27 -1.42 16.69
N LYS A 64 0.35 -2.15 17.61
CA LYS A 64 1.19 -3.32 17.27
C LYS A 64 0.42 -4.39 16.48
N ARG A 65 -0.83 -4.66 16.83
CA ARG A 65 -1.63 -5.70 16.17
C ARG A 65 -2.04 -5.27 14.76
N ILE A 66 -2.47 -4.01 14.62
CA ILE A 66 -2.86 -3.46 13.32
C ILE A 66 -1.68 -3.41 12.36
N LEU A 67 -0.50 -2.97 12.83
CA LEU A 67 0.73 -3.02 12.03
C LEU A 67 1.05 -4.43 11.54
N CYS A 68 1.05 -5.44 12.42
CA CYS A 68 1.37 -6.81 12.02
C CYS A 68 0.38 -7.35 10.99
N VAL A 69 -0.93 -7.09 11.15
CA VAL A 69 -1.96 -7.53 10.20
C VAL A 69 -1.80 -6.81 8.86
N GLY A 70 -1.57 -5.49 8.89
CA GLY A 70 -1.32 -4.68 7.70
C GLY A 70 -0.10 -5.18 6.92
N MET A 71 1.01 -5.47 7.60
CA MET A 71 2.21 -6.03 6.95
C MET A 71 1.96 -7.37 6.28
N ILE A 72 1.21 -8.27 6.93
CA ILE A 72 0.87 -9.57 6.33
C ILE A 72 0.01 -9.34 5.08
N ALA A 73 -0.98 -8.45 5.16
CA ALA A 73 -1.82 -8.11 4.02
C ALA A 73 -1.01 -7.50 2.87
N VAL A 74 -0.17 -6.49 3.14
CA VAL A 74 0.75 -5.87 2.17
C VAL A 74 1.67 -6.92 1.53
N SER A 75 2.26 -7.81 2.32
CA SER A 75 3.12 -8.88 1.80
C SER A 75 2.36 -9.82 0.85
N LEU A 76 1.13 -10.18 1.18
CA LEU A 76 0.27 -10.98 0.30
C LEU A 76 -0.07 -10.22 -1.00
N PHE A 77 -0.37 -8.93 -0.92
CA PHE A 77 -0.66 -8.12 -2.10
C PHE A 77 0.57 -7.92 -2.97
N LEU A 78 1.76 -7.74 -2.40
CA LEU A 78 3.04 -7.70 -3.11
C LEU A 78 3.27 -8.97 -3.94
N LEU A 79 2.96 -10.16 -3.39
CA LEU A 79 3.04 -11.42 -4.14
C LEU A 79 2.07 -11.44 -5.33
N LEU A 80 0.90 -10.80 -5.23
CA LEU A 80 -0.06 -10.74 -6.34
C LEU A 80 0.47 -9.94 -7.54
N TYR A 81 1.38 -8.97 -7.34
CA TYR A 81 1.99 -8.23 -8.46
C TYR A 81 2.74 -9.15 -9.43
N ALA A 82 3.32 -10.24 -8.95
CA ALA A 82 4.06 -11.20 -9.80
C ALA A 82 3.16 -11.93 -10.81
N PHE A 83 1.84 -11.97 -10.57
CA PHE A 83 0.87 -12.62 -11.45
C PHE A 83 0.11 -11.63 -12.33
N VAL A 84 0.39 -10.33 -12.23
CA VAL A 84 -0.27 -9.29 -13.01
C VAL A 84 0.25 -9.31 -14.45
N THR A 85 -0.65 -9.53 -15.39
CA THR A 85 -0.34 -9.54 -16.84
C THR A 85 -1.09 -8.46 -17.61
N THR A 86 -2.03 -7.76 -16.96
CA THR A 86 -2.83 -6.70 -17.59
C THR A 86 -2.97 -5.46 -16.70
N PRO A 87 -3.15 -4.27 -17.29
CA PRO A 87 -3.33 -3.03 -16.53
C PRO A 87 -4.55 -3.05 -15.60
N LYS A 88 -5.62 -3.76 -15.97
CA LYS A 88 -6.83 -3.88 -15.13
C LYS A 88 -6.60 -4.74 -13.90
N GLN A 89 -5.82 -5.82 -14.02
CA GLN A 89 -5.38 -6.60 -12.86
C GLN A 89 -4.49 -5.75 -11.96
N LEU A 90 -3.58 -4.96 -12.53
CA LEU A 90 -2.75 -4.04 -11.76
C LEU A 90 -3.60 -3.05 -10.97
N LEU A 91 -4.63 -2.48 -11.58
CA LEU A 91 -5.58 -1.58 -10.93
C LEU A 91 -6.26 -2.24 -9.72
N MET A 92 -6.76 -3.47 -9.89
CA MET A 92 -7.39 -4.22 -8.79
C MET A 92 -6.41 -4.49 -7.66
N VAL A 93 -5.22 -4.98 -7.98
CA VAL A 93 -4.17 -5.26 -6.98
C VAL A 93 -3.77 -3.97 -6.27
N ARG A 94 -3.59 -2.85 -6.99
CA ARG A 94 -3.32 -1.52 -6.40
C ARG A 94 -4.41 -1.06 -5.46
N PHE A 95 -5.68 -1.21 -5.84
CA PHE A 95 -6.81 -0.79 -5.02
C PHE A 95 -6.88 -1.62 -3.73
N LEU A 96 -6.72 -2.94 -3.82
CA LEU A 96 -6.70 -3.81 -2.65
C LEU A 96 -5.47 -3.54 -1.77
N HIS A 97 -4.32 -3.30 -2.39
CA HIS A 97 -3.10 -2.96 -1.69
C HIS A 97 -3.25 -1.65 -0.91
N GLY A 98 -3.84 -0.61 -1.51
CA GLY A 98 -4.13 0.64 -0.81
C GLY A 98 -5.12 0.44 0.34
N LEU A 99 -6.18 -0.37 0.15
CA LEU A 99 -7.12 -0.68 1.24
C LEU A 99 -6.49 -1.40 2.43
N ALA A 100 -5.45 -2.21 2.19
CA ALA A 100 -4.69 -2.86 3.24
C ALA A 100 -4.06 -1.86 4.22
N GLY A 101 -3.98 -0.59 3.80
CA GLY A 101 -3.30 0.46 4.50
C GLY A 101 -1.81 0.15 4.46
N ASP A 102 -1.12 0.70 3.47
CA ASP A 102 0.32 0.90 3.64
C ASP A 102 0.41 2.02 4.68
N SER A 103 0.28 1.60 5.94
CA SER A 103 0.05 2.43 7.11
C SER A 103 1.37 3.07 7.51
N SER A 104 1.81 3.89 6.59
CA SER A 104 2.47 5.14 6.78
C SER A 104 1.78 6.02 7.86
N TYR A 105 0.58 5.66 8.36
CA TYR A 105 -0.07 6.26 9.51
C TYR A 105 0.28 5.63 10.87
N GLN A 106 1.52 5.18 10.95
CA GLN A 106 2.36 5.38 12.12
C GLN A 106 3.61 6.19 11.80
N GLN A 107 3.81 6.68 10.55
CA GLN A 107 4.97 7.51 10.18
C GLN A 107 5.13 8.63 11.16
N LEU A 108 4.02 9.08 11.73
CA LEU A 108 3.96 10.18 12.63
C LEU A 108 2.50 10.12 13.21
N LEU A 109 2.14 10.13 14.50
CA LEU A 109 2.75 10.91 15.59
C LEU A 109 3.58 12.05 14.98
N LEU A 110 2.97 12.88 14.08
CA LEU A 110 3.66 13.97 13.32
C LEU A 110 4.30 15.01 14.23
N PHE A 111 4.23 14.78 15.54
CA PHE A 111 4.87 15.39 16.69
C PHE A 111 4.97 14.33 17.81
#